data_AF-A0A4R4WJ74-F1
#
_entry.id   AF-A0A4R4WJ74-F1
#
_cell.length_a   1.000
_cell.length_b   1.000
_cell.length_c   1.000
_cell.angle_alpha   90.00
_cell.angle_beta   90.00
_cell.angle_gamma   90.00
#
_symmetry.space_group_name_H-M   'P 1'
#
loop_
_entity.id
_entity.type
_entity.pdbx_description
1 polymer ?
#
loop_
_entity_poly.entity_id
_entity_poly.type
_entity_poly.pdbx_seq_one_letter_code
_entity_poly.pdbx_strand_id
1 'polypeptide(L)'
;MSAARQAVVDKAAAVKAAKPDKAEKAETKATVKAEKAPKTSTRPQTRKARLRMSRIDPWSVMKTAFLLSIAFGIVTWVAIFIVWSAIGAAGVFENINNTVTEVLGTPAAEPFRIENYINTGKVMGFTTLLACADVLIITALATLGSFLYNIAATLLGGLEVTLASED
;
A
#
# COMPACT_ATOMS: atom_id res chain seq x y z
N MET A 1 -59.55 8.02 5.55
CA MET A 1 -59.26 9.34 4.93
C MET A 1 -60.14 10.44 5.54
N SER A 2 -59.89 10.87 6.79
CA SER A 2 -60.67 12.02 7.34
C SER A 2 -60.01 12.78 8.49
N ALA A 3 -58.74 12.50 8.84
CA ALA A 3 -58.02 13.29 9.85
C ALA A 3 -57.22 14.47 9.25
N ALA A 4 -56.99 14.46 7.93
CA ALA A 4 -56.31 15.53 7.21
C ALA A 4 -57.17 16.79 6.96
N ARG A 5 -58.44 16.78 7.37
CA ARG A 5 -59.33 17.96 7.33
C ARG A 5 -59.20 18.87 8.56
N GLN A 6 -58.53 18.39 9.62
CA GLN A 6 -58.27 19.16 10.85
C GLN A 6 -57.17 20.23 10.68
N ALA A 7 -56.52 20.30 9.52
CA ALA A 7 -55.41 21.22 9.26
C ALA A 7 -55.83 22.57 8.64
N VAL A 8 -57.12 22.80 8.36
CA VAL A 8 -57.55 23.96 7.54
C VAL A 8 -58.38 25.00 8.30
N VAL A 9 -58.89 24.72 9.50
CA VAL A 9 -59.86 25.63 10.16
C VAL A 9 -59.29 26.41 11.35
N ASP A 10 -58.38 25.84 12.15
CA ASP A 10 -58.01 26.46 13.44
C ASP A 10 -56.80 27.43 13.41
N LYS A 11 -56.03 27.49 12.32
CA LYS A 11 -54.84 28.38 12.25
C LYS A 11 -54.96 29.56 11.28
N ALA A 12 -56.10 29.71 10.62
CA ALA A 12 -56.39 30.79 9.69
C ALA A 12 -57.23 31.95 10.28
N ALA A 13 -57.64 31.87 11.55
CA ALA A 13 -58.64 32.78 12.14
C ALA A 13 -58.16 33.66 13.31
N ALA A 14 -56.85 33.84 13.51
CA ALA A 14 -56.33 34.79 14.52
C ALA A 14 -55.34 35.79 13.89
N VAL A 15 -55.87 36.57 12.95
CA VAL A 15 -55.25 37.79 12.42
C VAL A 15 -55.97 39.00 13.03
N LYS A 16 -55.18 39.97 13.52
CA LYS A 16 -55.49 41.41 13.72
C LYS A 16 -56.33 41.90 14.92
N ALA A 17 -55.62 42.49 15.89
CA ALA A 17 -55.77 43.87 16.42
C ALA A 17 -54.53 44.10 17.33
N ALA A 18 -53.75 45.18 17.37
CA ALA A 18 -53.96 46.60 17.07
C ALA A 18 -52.65 47.26 16.56
N LYS A 19 -52.76 48.48 16.06
CA LYS A 19 -51.83 49.25 15.20
C LYS A 19 -51.04 50.32 16.03
N PRO A 20 -50.26 51.25 15.43
CA PRO A 20 -48.83 51.47 15.71
C PRO A 20 -48.53 52.84 16.37
N ASP A 21 -47.26 53.14 16.66
CA ASP A 21 -46.83 54.52 16.94
C ASP A 21 -45.52 54.92 16.20
N LYS A 22 -45.50 56.21 15.82
CA LYS A 22 -44.60 57.00 14.95
C LYS A 22 -43.08 56.85 15.22
N ALA A 23 -42.11 56.97 14.30
CA ALA A 23 -41.84 57.81 13.11
C ALA A 23 -41.39 59.27 13.37
N GLU A 24 -40.09 59.56 13.24
CA GLU A 24 -39.52 60.84 12.75
C GLU A 24 -38.04 60.63 12.31
N LYS A 25 -37.73 60.57 10.98
CA LYS A 25 -37.15 61.61 10.07
C LYS A 25 -35.78 62.17 10.53
N ALA A 26 -34.79 62.51 9.71
CA ALA A 26 -34.38 62.32 8.31
C ALA A 26 -33.01 63.03 8.18
N GLU A 27 -32.08 62.54 7.35
CA GLU A 27 -31.25 63.32 6.39
C GLU A 27 -30.00 62.55 5.88
N THR A 28 -30.02 62.30 4.57
CA THR A 28 -28.95 62.60 3.59
C THR A 28 -27.49 62.28 3.92
N LYS A 29 -26.95 61.23 3.29
CA LYS A 29 -25.84 61.36 2.32
C LYS A 29 -25.59 60.06 1.56
N ALA A 30 -25.91 60.09 0.27
CA ALA A 30 -25.41 59.13 -0.71
C ALA A 30 -23.88 59.25 -0.76
N THR A 31 -23.19 58.17 -0.38
CA THR A 31 -21.80 57.95 -0.75
C THR A 31 -21.75 56.54 -1.33
N VAL A 32 -21.71 56.44 -2.65
CA VAL A 32 -21.45 55.18 -3.37
C VAL A 32 -20.02 54.78 -3.05
N LYS A 33 -19.82 54.01 -1.99
CA LYS A 33 -18.55 53.33 -1.71
C LYS A 33 -18.64 52.00 -2.43
N ALA A 34 -17.90 51.90 -3.53
CA ALA A 34 -17.77 50.70 -4.34
C ALA A 34 -17.67 49.44 -3.47
N GLU A 35 -18.71 48.62 -3.54
CA GLU A 35 -18.80 47.33 -2.90
C GLU A 35 -17.75 46.43 -3.56
N LYS A 36 -16.63 46.27 -2.88
CA LYS A 36 -15.57 45.36 -3.30
C LYS A 36 -16.09 43.95 -3.06
N ALA A 37 -16.66 43.35 -4.11
CA ALA A 37 -17.06 41.95 -4.13
C ALA A 37 -15.92 41.08 -3.55
N PRO A 38 -16.22 40.13 -2.64
CA PRO A 38 -15.21 39.19 -2.18
C PRO A 38 -14.85 38.32 -3.37
N LYS A 39 -13.62 38.46 -3.88
CA LYS A 39 -13.07 37.51 -4.83
C LYS A 39 -12.89 36.19 -4.08
N THR A 40 -13.83 35.27 -4.21
CA THR A 40 -13.65 33.87 -3.87
C THR A 40 -12.52 33.34 -4.76
N SER A 41 -11.30 33.33 -4.22
CA SER A 41 -10.19 32.63 -4.86
C SER A 41 -10.45 31.13 -4.72
N THR A 42 -11.08 30.54 -5.73
CA THR A 42 -11.24 29.09 -5.90
C THR A 42 -9.92 28.45 -6.33
N ARG A 43 -8.82 28.76 -5.63
CA ARG A 43 -7.59 28.00 -5.78
C ARG A 43 -7.57 27.02 -4.63
N PRO A 44 -7.59 25.70 -4.89
CA PRO A 44 -7.54 24.75 -3.81
C PRO A 44 -6.20 24.94 -3.10
N GLN A 45 -6.27 25.43 -1.87
CA GLN A 45 -5.12 25.54 -1.00
C GLN A 45 -4.89 24.15 -0.43
N THR A 46 -3.84 23.48 -0.90
CA THR A 46 -3.40 22.17 -0.41
C THR A 46 -3.19 22.27 1.11
N ARG A 47 -4.16 21.81 1.89
CA ARG A 47 -4.14 21.91 3.35
C ARG A 47 -3.24 20.81 3.87
N LYS A 48 -2.00 21.15 4.22
CA LYS A 48 -1.03 20.21 4.80
C LYS A 48 -1.54 19.74 6.16
N ALA A 49 -2.02 18.51 6.23
CA ALA A 49 -2.38 17.86 7.49
C ALA A 49 -1.19 17.02 7.98
N ARG A 50 -0.76 17.26 9.23
CA ARG A 50 0.21 16.40 9.92
C ARG A 50 -0.58 15.27 10.55
N LEU A 51 -0.42 14.04 10.04
CA LEU A 51 -1.02 12.86 10.64
C LEU A 51 0.06 11.98 11.26
N ARG A 52 -0.25 11.38 12.41
CA ARG A 52 0.60 10.37 13.03
C ARG A 52 0.12 9.00 12.61
N MET A 53 1.04 8.16 12.13
CA MET A 53 0.79 6.75 11.87
C MET A 53 0.82 6.00 13.21
N SER A 54 -0.29 6.02 13.93
CA SER A 54 -0.38 5.49 15.29
C SER A 54 -0.50 3.95 15.34
N ARG A 55 -1.03 3.32 14.28
CA ARG A 55 -1.25 1.87 14.22
C ARG A 55 -1.09 1.34 12.80
N ILE A 56 -0.52 0.14 12.68
CA ILE A 56 -0.48 -0.65 11.46
C ILE A 56 -1.40 -1.87 11.64
N ASP A 57 -2.29 -2.13 10.69
CA ASP A 57 -3.17 -3.29 10.75
C ASP A 57 -2.43 -4.56 10.29
N PRO A 58 -2.25 -5.59 11.15
CA PRO A 58 -1.54 -6.81 10.80
C PRO A 58 -2.18 -7.57 9.64
N TRP A 59 -3.49 -7.50 9.47
CA TRP A 59 -4.18 -8.19 8.39
C TRP A 59 -3.85 -7.56 7.03
N SER A 60 -3.71 -6.24 7.00
CA SER A 60 -3.26 -5.55 5.79
C SER A 60 -1.81 -5.89 5.48
N VAL A 61 -0.92 -5.87 6.48
CA VAL A 61 0.49 -6.21 6.29
C VAL A 61 0.66 -7.65 5.82
N MET A 62 -0.09 -8.59 6.39
CA MET A 62 -0.07 -9.99 5.95
C MET A 62 -0.33 -10.11 4.45
N LYS A 63 -1.34 -9.41 3.92
CA LYS A 63 -1.68 -9.47 2.49
C LYS A 63 -0.64 -8.81 1.60
N THR A 64 -0.21 -7.60 1.95
CA THR A 64 0.75 -6.85 1.13
C THR A 64 2.13 -7.52 1.18
N ALA A 65 2.54 -8.02 2.34
CA ALA A 65 3.77 -8.76 2.50
C ALA A 65 3.72 -10.08 1.75
N PHE A 66 2.61 -10.84 1.81
CA PHE A 66 2.49 -12.08 1.05
C PHE A 66 2.67 -11.89 -0.46
N LEU A 67 2.05 -10.85 -1.03
CA LEU A 67 2.22 -10.51 -2.45
C LEU A 67 3.66 -10.07 -2.78
N LEU A 68 4.23 -9.18 -1.96
CA LEU A 68 5.63 -8.75 -2.11
C LEU A 68 6.59 -9.94 -2.02
N SER A 69 6.31 -10.84 -1.09
CA SER A 69 7.11 -12.02 -0.80
C SER A 69 7.11 -13.00 -1.96
N ILE A 70 5.95 -13.27 -2.57
CA ILE A 70 5.85 -14.05 -3.81
C ILE A 70 6.68 -13.42 -4.93
N ALA A 71 6.63 -12.09 -5.08
CA ALA A 71 7.44 -11.41 -6.08
C ALA A 71 8.94 -11.64 -5.84
N PHE A 72 9.43 -11.51 -4.60
CA PHE A 72 10.81 -11.82 -4.24
C PHE A 72 11.18 -13.29 -4.50
N GLY A 73 10.29 -14.23 -4.15
CA GLY A 73 10.49 -15.65 -4.42
C GLY A 73 10.64 -15.95 -5.91
N ILE A 74 9.79 -15.38 -6.76
CA ILE A 74 9.87 -15.55 -8.22
C ILE A 74 11.14 -14.90 -8.77
N VAL A 75 11.47 -13.68 -8.35
CA VAL A 75 12.69 -12.99 -8.81
C VAL A 75 13.93 -13.81 -8.46
N THR A 76 14.00 -14.34 -7.24
CA THR A 76 15.13 -15.17 -6.79
C THR A 76 15.20 -16.47 -7.59
N TRP A 77 14.07 -17.13 -7.83
CA TRP A 77 14.02 -18.35 -8.63
C TRP A 77 14.49 -18.12 -10.08
N VAL A 78 14.02 -17.03 -10.71
CA VAL A 78 14.42 -16.65 -12.07
C VAL A 78 15.90 -16.25 -12.12
N ALA A 79 16.39 -15.51 -11.13
CA ALA A 79 17.81 -15.14 -11.05
C ALA A 79 18.71 -16.39 -11.01
N ILE A 80 18.36 -17.38 -10.17
CA ILE A 80 19.10 -18.63 -10.07
C ILE A 80 18.99 -19.44 -11.37
N PHE A 81 17.82 -19.47 -12.01
CA PHE A 81 17.64 -20.12 -13.31
C PHE A 81 18.57 -19.53 -14.38
N ILE A 82 18.68 -18.20 -14.45
CA ILE A 82 19.56 -17.50 -15.40
C ILE A 82 21.02 -17.85 -15.13
N VAL A 83 21.45 -17.79 -13.86
CA VAL A 83 22.82 -18.15 -13.46
C VAL A 83 23.12 -19.61 -13.81
N TRP A 84 22.22 -20.53 -13.49
CA TRP A 84 22.38 -21.95 -13.79
C TRP A 84 22.48 -22.20 -15.30
N SER A 85 21.62 -21.56 -16.09
CA SER A 85 21.64 -21.66 -17.54
C SER A 85 22.94 -21.13 -18.13
N ALA A 86 23.48 -20.04 -17.57
CA ALA A 86 24.77 -19.49 -17.98
C ALA A 86 25.94 -20.47 -17.70
N ILE A 87 25.92 -21.18 -16.57
CA ILE A 87 26.92 -22.20 -16.24
C ILE A 87 26.88 -23.35 -17.25
N GLY A 88 25.68 -23.83 -17.59
CA GLY A 88 25.50 -24.87 -18.61
C GLY A 88 25.96 -24.41 -19.99
N ALA A 89 25.60 -23.19 -20.41
CA ALA A 89 26.04 -22.62 -21.68
C ALA A 89 27.56 -22.41 -21.77
N ALA A 90 28.21 -22.16 -20.63
CA ALA A 90 29.66 -22.03 -20.55
C ALA A 90 30.42 -23.37 -20.59
N GLY A 91 29.72 -24.51 -20.61
CA GLY A 91 30.36 -25.84 -20.67
C GLY A 91 31.14 -26.21 -19.41
N VAL A 92 30.78 -25.65 -18.26
CA VAL A 92 31.52 -25.85 -17.00
C VAL A 92 31.51 -27.32 -16.59
N PHE A 93 30.37 -28.00 -16.76
CA PHE A 93 30.23 -29.40 -16.36
C PHE A 93 31.05 -30.34 -17.25
N GLU A 94 31.07 -30.10 -18.56
CA GLU A 94 31.94 -30.80 -19.51
C GLU A 94 33.41 -30.64 -19.16
N ASN A 95 33.85 -29.41 -18.86
CA ASN A 95 35.25 -29.14 -18.48
C ASN A 95 35.66 -29.88 -17.19
N ILE A 96 34.76 -29.94 -16.20
CA ILE A 96 34.99 -30.71 -14.97
C ILE A 96 35.11 -32.21 -15.27
N ASN A 97 34.16 -32.76 -16.05
CA ASN A 97 34.19 -34.18 -16.43
C ASN A 97 35.46 -34.55 -17.20
N ASN A 98 35.91 -33.69 -18.13
CA ASN A 98 37.14 -33.89 -18.89
C ASN A 98 38.38 -33.89 -17.97
N THR A 99 38.46 -32.93 -17.04
CA THR A 99 39.57 -32.84 -16.08
C THR A 99 39.65 -34.07 -15.19
N VAL A 100 38.49 -34.54 -14.68
CA VAL A 100 38.44 -35.75 -13.84
C VAL A 100 38.86 -36.98 -14.64
N THR A 101 38.44 -37.08 -15.90
CA THR A 101 38.83 -38.19 -16.79
C THR A 101 40.34 -38.19 -17.04
N GLU A 102 40.94 -37.03 -17.28
CA GLU A 102 42.38 -36.87 -17.50
C GLU A 102 43.20 -37.29 -16.26
N VAL A 103 42.73 -36.94 -15.06
CA VAL A 103 43.43 -37.26 -13.81
C VAL A 103 43.26 -38.74 -13.41
N LEU A 104 42.07 -39.32 -13.61
CA LEU A 104 41.78 -40.69 -13.20
C LEU A 104 42.30 -41.74 -14.20
N GLY A 105 42.63 -41.34 -15.44
CA GLY A 105 43.38 -42.11 -16.42
C GLY A 105 42.77 -43.45 -16.88
N THR A 106 41.63 -43.87 -16.32
CA THR A 106 41.07 -45.20 -16.52
C THR A 106 39.57 -45.10 -16.79
N PRO A 107 39.07 -45.59 -17.94
CA PRO A 107 37.64 -45.77 -18.15
C PRO A 107 37.14 -46.84 -17.16
N ALA A 108 36.62 -46.40 -16.02
CA ALA A 108 35.86 -47.28 -15.14
C ALA A 108 34.58 -47.74 -15.87
N ALA A 109 34.03 -48.89 -15.45
CA ALA A 109 32.79 -49.43 -16.03
C ALA A 109 31.60 -48.43 -15.95
N GLU A 110 31.65 -47.49 -14.99
CA GLU A 110 30.75 -46.34 -14.87
C GLU A 110 31.59 -45.05 -14.90
N PRO A 111 31.59 -44.29 -16.01
CA PRO A 111 32.34 -43.04 -16.09
C PRO A 111 31.79 -42.01 -15.10
N PHE A 112 32.68 -41.35 -14.36
CA PHE A 112 32.30 -40.27 -13.46
C PHE A 112 31.62 -39.14 -14.26
N ARG A 113 30.43 -38.76 -13.83
CA ARG A 113 29.67 -37.63 -14.38
C ARG A 113 29.16 -36.75 -13.26
N ILE A 114 29.60 -35.50 -13.25
CA ILE A 114 29.19 -34.52 -12.24
C ILE A 114 27.67 -34.30 -12.25
N GLU A 115 27.03 -34.45 -13.40
CA GLU A 115 25.58 -34.24 -13.60
C GLU A 115 24.73 -35.28 -12.86
N ASN A 116 25.29 -36.45 -12.55
CA ASN A 116 24.60 -37.44 -11.72
C ASN A 116 24.38 -36.91 -10.30
N TYR A 117 25.27 -36.05 -9.80
CA TYR A 117 25.19 -35.46 -8.48
C TYR A 117 24.49 -34.11 -8.50
N ILE A 118 24.87 -33.23 -9.42
CA ILE A 118 24.35 -31.86 -9.54
C ILE A 118 23.77 -31.67 -10.95
N ASN A 119 22.45 -31.63 -11.06
CA ASN A 119 21.77 -31.35 -12.32
C ASN A 119 20.69 -30.29 -12.15
N THR A 120 20.20 -29.80 -13.29
CA THR A 120 19.15 -28.78 -13.37
C THR A 120 17.93 -29.14 -12.54
N GLY A 121 17.46 -30.39 -12.59
CA GLY A 121 16.28 -30.81 -11.82
C GLY A 121 16.48 -30.67 -10.31
N LYS A 122 17.63 -31.10 -9.80
CA LYS A 122 17.98 -31.00 -8.37
C LYS A 122 18.15 -29.55 -7.94
N VAL A 123 18.87 -28.75 -8.72
CA VAL A 123 19.14 -27.34 -8.37
C VAL A 123 17.87 -26.51 -8.45
N MET A 124 17.07 -26.65 -9.50
CA MET A 124 15.79 -25.95 -9.63
C MET A 124 14.76 -26.44 -8.60
N GLY A 125 14.76 -27.74 -8.28
CA GLY A 125 13.91 -28.31 -7.24
C GLY A 125 14.24 -27.73 -5.86
N PHE A 126 15.52 -27.73 -5.48
CA PHE A 126 15.98 -27.13 -4.22
C PHE A 126 15.72 -25.63 -4.18
N THR A 127 15.95 -24.93 -5.29
CA THR A 127 15.68 -23.49 -5.41
C THR A 127 14.21 -23.17 -5.23
N THR A 128 13.31 -24.00 -5.76
CA THR A 128 11.86 -23.85 -5.54
C THR A 128 11.51 -23.97 -4.06
N LEU A 129 12.08 -24.96 -3.37
CA LEU A 129 11.88 -25.14 -1.92
C LEU A 129 12.37 -23.93 -1.14
N LEU A 130 13.57 -23.43 -1.46
CA LEU A 130 14.14 -22.24 -0.83
C LEU A 130 13.31 -21.00 -1.11
N ALA A 131 12.85 -20.79 -2.35
CA ALA A 131 12.01 -19.66 -2.71
C ALA A 131 10.69 -19.69 -1.94
N CYS A 132 10.04 -20.85 -1.81
CA CYS A 132 8.85 -20.99 -0.98
C CYS A 132 9.13 -20.71 0.50
N ALA A 133 10.28 -21.15 1.03
CA ALA A 133 10.67 -20.87 2.41
C ALA A 133 10.91 -19.37 2.63
N ASP A 134 11.62 -18.70 1.72
CA ASP A 134 11.82 -17.25 1.73
C ASP A 134 10.48 -16.50 1.74
N VAL A 135 9.54 -16.96 0.91
CA VAL A 135 8.20 -16.38 0.85
C VAL A 135 7.52 -16.39 2.23
N LEU A 136 7.62 -17.51 2.94
CA LEU A 136 7.06 -17.68 4.28
C LEU A 136 7.80 -16.84 5.32
N ILE A 137 9.14 -16.79 5.25
CA ILE A 137 9.97 -16.04 6.19
C ILE A 137 9.66 -14.55 6.11
N ILE A 138 9.69 -13.95 4.92
CA ILE A 138 9.41 -12.52 4.75
C ILE A 138 7.98 -12.20 5.20
N THR A 139 7.01 -13.05 4.89
CA THR A 139 5.61 -12.84 5.32
C THR A 139 5.48 -12.90 6.84
N ALA A 140 6.11 -13.88 7.49
CA ALA A 140 6.10 -14.02 8.93
C ALA A 140 6.80 -12.85 9.62
N LEU A 141 7.97 -12.44 9.12
CA LEU A 141 8.72 -11.31 9.64
C LEU A 141 7.97 -9.98 9.49
N ALA A 142 7.32 -9.76 8.34
CA ALA A 142 6.49 -8.56 8.14
C ALA A 142 5.28 -8.54 9.07
N THR A 143 4.60 -9.67 9.23
CA THR A 143 3.47 -9.81 10.14
C THR A 143 3.90 -9.54 11.58
N LEU A 144 5.00 -10.15 12.03
CA LEU A 144 5.59 -9.90 13.35
C LEU A 144 6.01 -8.44 13.52
N GLY A 145 6.65 -7.85 12.50
CA GLY A 145 7.04 -6.44 12.48
C GLY A 145 5.85 -5.50 12.68
N SER A 146 4.68 -5.83 12.12
CA SER A 146 3.46 -5.04 12.35
C SER A 146 2.98 -5.08 13.81
N PHE A 147 3.04 -6.25 14.46
CA PHE A 147 2.68 -6.39 15.87
C PHE A 147 3.66 -5.64 16.77
N LEU A 148 4.96 -5.78 16.51
CA LEU A 148 6.01 -5.08 17.24
C LEU A 148 5.90 -3.56 17.07
N TYR A 149 5.59 -3.08 15.86
CA TYR A 149 5.33 -1.66 15.61
C TYR A 149 4.17 -1.15 16.44
N ASN A 150 3.06 -1.89 16.51
CA ASN A 150 1.88 -1.47 17.25
C ASN A 150 2.18 -1.28 18.76
N ILE A 151 3.00 -2.16 19.33
CA ILE A 151 3.45 -2.03 20.72
C ILE A 151 4.36 -0.81 20.85
N ALA A 152 5.36 -0.66 19.98
CA ALA A 152 6.27 0.48 20.01
C ALA A 152 5.55 1.82 19.83
N ALA A 153 4.59 1.92 18.90
CA ALA A 153 3.82 3.13 18.62
C ALA A 153 2.93 3.54 19.80
N THR A 154 2.42 2.57 20.57
CA THR A 154 1.66 2.85 21.79
C THR A 154 2.54 3.48 22.87
N LEU A 155 3.82 3.11 22.95
CA LEU A 155 4.77 3.63 23.94
C LEU A 155 5.42 4.96 23.51
N LEU A 156 5.70 5.12 22.21
CA LEU A 156 6.52 6.21 21.68
C LEU A 156 5.73 7.28 20.91
N GLY A 157 4.43 7.09 20.68
CA GLY A 157 3.56 8.06 20.02
C GLY A 157 3.46 7.96 18.48
N GLY A 158 4.05 6.93 17.88
CA GLY A 158 3.98 6.60 16.44
C GLY A 158 4.81 7.50 15.53
N LEU A 159 4.93 7.14 14.24
CA LEU A 159 5.67 7.92 13.24
C LEU A 159 4.84 9.10 12.70
N GLU A 160 5.41 10.31 12.64
CA GLU A 160 4.75 11.46 12.01
C GLU A 160 4.89 11.42 10.48
N VAL A 161 3.77 11.47 9.77
CA VAL A 161 3.72 11.45 8.30
C VAL A 161 3.16 12.79 7.81
N THR A 162 3.87 13.43 6.89
CA THR A 162 3.40 14.66 6.23
C THR A 162 2.74 14.28 4.91
N LEU A 163 1.41 14.27 4.89
CA LEU A 163 0.65 14.05 3.67
C LEU A 163 0.56 15.37 2.89
N ALA A 164 1.00 15.36 1.64
CA ALA A 164 0.66 16.39 0.67
C ALA A 164 -0.59 15.92 -0.09
N SER A 165 -1.63 16.75 -0.12
CA SER A 165 -2.82 16.52 -0.94
C SER A 165 -2.55 17.07 -2.34
N GLU A 166 -2.61 16.24 -3.38
CA GLU A 166 -2.78 16.67 -4.77
C GLU A 166 -4.27 16.61 -5.11
N ASP A 167 -4.83 17.73 -5.58
CA ASP A 167 -6.25 17.89 -5.97
C ASP A 167 -6.62 17.11 -7.25
#